data_AF-A0A6P4J794-F1
#
_entry.id   AF-A0A6P4J794-F1
#
_cell.length_a   1.000
_cell.length_b   1.000
_cell.length_c   1.000
_cell.angle_alpha   90.00
_cell.angle_beta   90.00
_cell.angle_gamma   90.00
#
_symmetry.space_group_name_H-M   'P 1'
#
loop_
_entity.id
_entity.type
_entity.pdbx_description
1 polymer ?
#
loop_
_entity_poly.entity_id
_entity_poly.type
_entity_poly.pdbx_seq_one_letter_code
_entity_poly.pdbx_strand_id
1 'polypeptide(L)'
;MKKQFTPIRQPMAISQELASMTLDMYYKRHVQKTEARRRNMKPSKKCLHCFQRTHFFGPNYWARKPPVLTEQTNRVDSLRKQIREVKATIEYKSQVDLQQRLLEQLKADLAKQEAQVESTDPPVEDEHQPLVLMIDDEVIYDEEYTRDPIWK
;
A
#
# COMPACT_ATOMS: atom_id res chain seq x y z
N MET A 1 -81.19 22.03 -6.76
CA MET A 1 -80.13 22.74 -5.99
C MET A 1 -78.95 23.02 -6.92
N LYS A 2 -78.61 24.29 -7.18
CA LYS A 2 -77.49 24.66 -8.07
C LYS A 2 -76.18 24.58 -7.27
N LYS A 3 -75.21 23.77 -7.71
CA LYS A 3 -73.89 23.67 -7.09
C LYS A 3 -73.06 24.90 -7.48
N GLN A 4 -72.65 25.70 -6.50
CA GLN A 4 -71.71 26.82 -6.67
C GLN A 4 -70.31 26.24 -6.89
N PHE A 5 -69.68 26.54 -8.02
CA PHE A 5 -68.30 26.15 -8.30
C PHE A 5 -67.37 27.21 -7.70
N THR A 6 -66.58 26.85 -6.69
CA THR A 6 -65.51 27.73 -6.22
C THR A 6 -64.28 27.55 -7.11
N PRO A 7 -63.60 28.64 -7.52
CA PRO A 7 -62.36 28.52 -8.26
C PRO A 7 -61.28 27.91 -7.35
N ILE A 8 -60.68 26.81 -7.81
CA ILE A 8 -59.69 26.00 -7.08
C ILE A 8 -58.38 26.77 -6.81
N ARG A 9 -58.13 27.87 -7.52
CA ARG A 9 -56.91 28.66 -7.38
C ARG A 9 -57.25 30.13 -7.17
N GLN A 10 -56.87 30.65 -6.01
CA GLN A 10 -56.81 32.09 -5.80
C GLN A 10 -55.68 32.67 -6.66
N PRO A 11 -55.87 33.84 -7.29
CA PRO A 11 -54.76 34.56 -7.90
C PRO A 11 -53.78 34.93 -6.79
N MET A 12 -52.59 34.30 -6.79
CA MET A 12 -51.55 34.67 -5.85
C MET A 12 -51.01 36.03 -6.27
N ALA A 13 -51.36 37.08 -5.50
CA ALA A 13 -50.71 38.37 -5.63
C ALA A 13 -49.21 38.14 -5.38
N ILE A 14 -48.38 38.50 -6.36
CA ILE A 14 -46.93 38.55 -6.17
C ILE A 14 -46.72 39.56 -5.05
N SER A 15 -46.19 39.11 -3.90
CA SER A 15 -45.95 40.01 -2.79
C SER A 15 -44.99 41.11 -3.24
N GLN A 16 -45.20 42.33 -2.76
CA GLN A 16 -44.31 43.45 -3.06
C GLN A 16 -42.85 43.11 -2.70
N GLU A 17 -42.66 42.27 -1.67
CA GLU A 17 -41.37 41.70 -1.29
C GLU A 17 -40.75 40.83 -2.41
N LEU A 18 -41.50 39.90 -3.00
CA LEU A 18 -41.04 39.07 -4.14
C LEU A 18 -40.70 39.91 -5.37
N ALA A 19 -41.46 40.98 -5.63
CA ALA A 19 -41.20 41.89 -6.74
C ALA A 19 -39.93 42.72 -6.56
N SER A 20 -39.57 43.03 -5.30
CA SER A 20 -38.36 43.80 -4.95
C SER A 20 -37.09 42.93 -4.81
N MET A 21 -37.23 41.61 -4.75
CA MET A 21 -36.09 40.70 -4.60
C MET A 21 -35.38 40.47 -5.94
N THR A 22 -34.04 40.56 -5.91
CA THR A 22 -33.23 40.09 -7.04
C THR A 22 -33.30 38.57 -7.16
N LEU A 23 -33.09 38.07 -8.38
CA LEU A 23 -33.16 36.64 -8.69
C LEU A 23 -32.21 35.81 -7.80
N ASP A 24 -31.03 36.33 -7.50
CA ASP A 24 -30.05 35.71 -6.61
C ASP A 24 -30.52 35.64 -5.16
N MET A 25 -31.17 36.70 -4.67
CA MET A 25 -31.75 36.70 -3.32
C MET A 25 -32.89 35.69 -3.21
N TYR A 26 -33.73 35.61 -4.23
CA TYR A 26 -34.82 34.63 -4.29
C TYR A 26 -34.25 33.21 -4.26
N TYR A 27 -33.22 32.96 -5.08
CA TYR A 27 -32.54 31.67 -5.11
C TYR A 27 -31.96 31.33 -3.73
N LYS A 28 -31.20 32.22 -3.11
CA LYS A 28 -30.61 32.00 -1.76
C LYS A 28 -31.66 31.69 -0.69
N ARG A 29 -32.81 32.36 -0.72
CA ARG A 29 -33.82 32.27 0.34
C ARG A 29 -34.77 31.08 0.19
N HIS A 30 -35.16 30.75 -1.05
CA HIS A 30 -36.22 29.76 -1.29
C HIS A 30 -35.73 28.50 -2.03
N VAL A 31 -34.64 28.58 -2.79
CA VAL A 31 -34.17 27.47 -3.64
C VAL A 31 -32.89 26.84 -3.09
N GLN A 32 -31.96 27.66 -2.60
CA GLN A 32 -30.73 27.23 -1.99
C GLN A 32 -31.11 26.58 -0.65
N LYS A 33 -31.08 25.25 -0.65
CA LYS A 33 -31.17 24.46 0.56
C LYS A 33 -29.98 24.89 1.40
N THR A 34 -30.24 25.69 2.45
CA THR A 34 -29.28 25.79 3.53
C THR A 34 -28.96 24.35 3.92
N GLU A 35 -27.70 24.06 4.25
CA GLU A 35 -27.30 22.77 4.79
C GLU A 35 -27.88 22.62 6.21
N ALA A 36 -29.19 22.81 6.35
CA ALA A 36 -29.98 22.44 7.49
C ALA A 36 -29.65 20.97 7.70
N ARG A 37 -28.81 20.76 8.74
CA ARG A 37 -28.38 19.48 9.29
C ARG A 37 -29.32 18.41 8.77
N ARG A 38 -28.85 17.58 7.84
CA ARG A 38 -29.53 16.33 7.53
C ARG A 38 -29.63 15.62 8.86
N ARG A 39 -30.76 15.80 9.57
CA ARG A 39 -31.07 14.99 10.72
C ARG A 39 -31.09 13.61 10.11
N ASN A 40 -30.13 12.78 10.50
CA ASN A 40 -30.15 11.36 10.26
C ASN A 40 -31.39 10.82 11.00
N MET A 41 -32.59 11.16 10.53
CA MET A 41 -33.84 10.57 10.96
C MET A 41 -33.79 9.18 10.38
N LYS A 42 -33.13 8.28 11.12
CA LYS A 42 -33.35 6.87 10.94
C LYS A 42 -34.85 6.68 11.07
N PRO A 43 -35.53 6.12 10.05
CA PRO A 43 -36.95 5.88 10.14
C PRO A 43 -37.25 5.10 11.41
N SER A 44 -38.31 5.47 12.14
CA SER A 44 -38.68 4.75 13.35
C SER A 44 -38.93 3.28 13.00
N LYS A 45 -38.67 2.36 13.93
CA LYS A 45 -38.89 0.93 13.71
C LYS A 45 -40.31 0.62 13.20
N LYS A 46 -41.31 1.40 13.64
CA LYS A 46 -42.70 1.29 13.18
C LYS A 46 -42.86 1.71 11.71
N CYS A 47 -42.17 2.77 11.28
CA CYS A 47 -42.16 3.22 9.88
C CYS A 47 -41.45 2.21 8.97
N LEU A 48 -40.31 1.66 9.41
CA LEU A 48 -39.64 0.55 8.72
C LEU A 48 -40.54 -0.67 8.55
N HIS A 49 -41.28 -1.05 9.59
CA HIS A 49 -42.21 -2.18 9.54
C HIS A 49 -43.41 -1.91 8.59
N CYS A 50 -43.99 -0.72 8.62
CA CYS A 50 -45.05 -0.34 7.67
C CYS A 50 -44.53 -0.28 6.23
N PHE A 51 -43.31 0.21 6.03
CA PHE A 51 -42.65 0.22 4.73
C PHE A 51 -42.41 -1.20 4.21
N GLN A 52 -41.89 -2.10 5.06
CA GLN A 52 -41.71 -3.52 4.72
C GLN A 52 -43.03 -4.25 4.43
N ARG A 53 -44.14 -3.86 5.08
CA ARG A 53 -45.48 -4.45 4.83
C ARG A 53 -46.16 -3.92 3.58
N THR A 54 -45.90 -2.67 3.20
CA THR A 54 -46.61 -1.98 2.10
C THR A 54 -45.81 -1.95 0.80
N HIS A 55 -44.49 -2.10 0.88
CA HIS A 55 -43.66 -2.28 -0.30
C HIS A 55 -43.58 -3.76 -0.64
N PHE A 56 -43.99 -4.08 -1.87
CA PHE A 56 -44.05 -5.43 -2.44
C PHE A 56 -42.70 -6.17 -2.40
N PHE A 57 -41.62 -5.45 -2.17
CA PHE A 57 -40.26 -5.96 -2.11
C PHE A 57 -39.90 -6.35 -0.67
N GLY A 58 -40.24 -7.60 -0.32
CA GLY A 58 -39.88 -8.19 0.97
C GLY A 58 -38.37 -8.20 1.26
N PRO A 59 -37.94 -8.65 2.45
CA PRO A 59 -36.52 -8.65 2.86
C PRO A 59 -35.57 -9.30 1.85
N ASN A 60 -36.06 -10.29 1.11
CA ASN A 60 -35.31 -11.00 0.07
C ASN A 60 -34.93 -10.14 -1.14
N TYR A 61 -35.63 -9.02 -1.38
CA TYR A 61 -35.31 -8.09 -2.46
C TYR A 61 -34.05 -7.27 -2.18
N TRP A 62 -33.74 -7.05 -0.90
CA TRP A 62 -32.54 -6.34 -0.46
C TRP A 62 -31.35 -7.28 -0.22
N ALA A 63 -31.62 -8.54 0.10
CA ALA A 63 -30.60 -9.55 0.37
C ALA A 63 -29.89 -10.04 -0.90
N ARG A 64 -30.60 -10.07 -2.04
CA ARG A 64 -30.03 -10.48 -3.33
C ARG A 64 -29.40 -9.29 -4.02
N LYS A 65 -28.09 -9.11 -3.84
CA LYS A 65 -27.31 -8.24 -4.73
C LYS A 65 -27.47 -8.79 -6.16
N PRO A 66 -27.71 -7.94 -7.18
CA PRO A 66 -27.78 -8.41 -8.56
C PRO A 66 -26.49 -9.17 -8.92
N PRO A 67 -26.60 -10.28 -9.66
CA PRO A 67 -25.45 -11.16 -9.97
C PRO A 67 -24.29 -10.43 -10.64
N VAL A 68 -24.60 -9.37 -11.40
CA VAL A 68 -23.62 -8.48 -12.03
C VAL A 68 -22.69 -7.82 -11.01
N LEU A 69 -23.22 -7.39 -9.85
CA LEU A 69 -22.38 -6.78 -8.81
C LEU A 69 -21.48 -7.81 -8.13
N THR A 70 -21.92 -9.06 -7.97
CA THR A 70 -21.10 -10.11 -7.36
C THR A 70 -19.94 -10.53 -8.26
N GLU A 71 -20.16 -10.62 -9.57
CA GLU A 71 -19.09 -10.91 -10.54
C GLU A 71 -18.04 -9.80 -10.57
N GLN A 72 -18.49 -8.55 -10.58
CA GLN A 72 -17.59 -7.40 -10.54
C GLN A 72 -16.77 -7.35 -9.26
N THR A 73 -17.36 -7.63 -8.09
CA THR A 73 -16.61 -7.67 -6.84
C THR A 73 -15.57 -8.79 -6.84
N ASN A 74 -15.93 -9.98 -7.32
CA ASN A 74 -15.00 -11.10 -7.42
C ASN A 74 -13.83 -10.78 -8.36
N ARG A 75 -14.12 -10.12 -9.49
CA ARG A 75 -13.09 -9.65 -10.42
C ARG A 75 -12.15 -8.65 -9.77
N VAL A 76 -12.69 -7.66 -9.05
CA VAL A 76 -11.87 -6.66 -8.35
C VAL A 76 -10.98 -7.31 -7.30
N ASP A 77 -11.50 -8.27 -6.53
CA ASP A 77 -10.72 -8.97 -5.51
C ASP A 77 -9.64 -9.88 -6.11
N SER A 78 -9.94 -10.53 -7.24
CA SER A 78 -8.94 -11.29 -8.02
C SER A 78 -7.81 -10.38 -8.51
N LEU A 79 -8.13 -9.24 -9.10
CA LEU A 79 -7.14 -8.26 -9.56
C LEU A 79 -6.29 -7.73 -8.40
N ARG A 80 -6.89 -7.44 -7.25
CA ARG A 80 -6.16 -7.04 -6.04
C ARG A 80 -5.18 -8.12 -5.57
N LYS A 81 -5.55 -9.39 -5.68
CA LYS A 81 -4.65 -10.51 -5.36
C LYS A 81 -3.47 -10.55 -6.33
N GLN A 82 -3.72 -10.47 -7.63
CA GLN A 82 -2.68 -10.44 -8.67
C GLN A 82 -1.72 -9.26 -8.48
N ILE A 83 -2.23 -8.06 -8.15
CA ILE A 83 -1.38 -6.89 -7.89
C ILE A 83 -0.45 -7.15 -6.70
N ARG A 84 -0.94 -7.79 -5.62
CA ARG A 84 -0.10 -8.13 -4.47
C ARG A 84 0.98 -9.15 -4.82
N GLU A 85 0.64 -10.17 -5.61
CA GLU A 85 1.59 -11.18 -6.09
C GLU A 85 2.69 -10.56 -6.96
N VAL A 86 2.32 -9.73 -7.95
CA VAL A 86 3.27 -9.03 -8.81
C VAL A 86 4.16 -8.07 -8.01
N LYS A 87 3.61 -7.40 -7.00
CA LYS A 87 4.42 -6.53 -6.13
C LYS A 87 5.48 -7.33 -5.38
N ALA A 88 5.11 -8.49 -4.83
CA ALA A 88 6.03 -9.37 -4.12
C ALA A 88 7.14 -9.92 -5.04
N THR A 89 6.81 -10.29 -6.29
CA THR A 89 7.82 -10.78 -7.23
C THR A 89 8.79 -9.69 -7.67
N ILE A 90 8.34 -8.44 -7.80
CA ILE A 90 9.21 -7.30 -8.10
C ILE A 90 10.17 -7.03 -6.93
N GLU A 91 9.67 -7.05 -5.70
CA GLU A 91 10.48 -6.89 -4.49
C GLU A 91 11.52 -8.02 -4.35
N TYR A 92 11.16 -9.26 -4.66
CA TYR A 92 12.11 -10.37 -4.69
C TYR A 92 13.17 -10.19 -5.78
N LYS A 93 12.75 -9.82 -7.00
CA LYS A 93 13.68 -9.61 -8.11
C LYS A 93 14.68 -8.49 -7.82
N SER A 94 14.25 -7.40 -7.19
CA SER A 94 15.18 -6.31 -6.83
C SER A 94 16.23 -6.74 -5.81
N GLN A 95 15.87 -7.63 -4.87
CA GLN A 95 16.84 -8.25 -3.95
C GLN A 95 17.84 -9.15 -4.70
N VAL A 96 17.36 -9.98 -5.62
CA VAL A 96 18.22 -10.85 -6.44
C VAL A 96 19.18 -10.02 -7.29
N ASP A 97 18.69 -8.95 -7.93
CA ASP A 97 19.53 -8.05 -8.74
C ASP A 97 20.63 -7.39 -7.89
N LEU A 98 20.33 -7.03 -6.63
CA LEU A 98 21.33 -6.50 -5.68
C LEU A 98 22.37 -7.57 -5.32
N GLN A 99 21.92 -8.79 -5.03
CA GLN A 99 22.82 -9.92 -4.73
C GLN A 99 23.73 -10.25 -5.92
N GLN A 100 23.21 -10.21 -7.13
CA GLN A 100 24.00 -10.43 -8.35
C GLN A 100 25.11 -9.38 -8.50
N ARG A 101 24.80 -8.10 -8.28
CA ARG A 101 25.81 -7.02 -8.33
C ARG A 101 26.91 -7.21 -7.29
N LEU A 102 26.56 -7.60 -6.06
CA LEU A 102 27.55 -7.89 -5.02
C LEU A 102 28.45 -9.07 -5.42
N LEU A 103 27.87 -10.11 -6.02
CA LEU A 103 28.63 -11.26 -6.50
C LEU A 103 29.58 -10.87 -7.65
N GLU A 104 29.13 -10.05 -8.59
CA GLU A 104 29.97 -9.51 -9.66
C GLU A 104 31.14 -8.66 -9.13
N GLN A 105 30.91 -7.83 -8.11
CA GLN A 105 31.97 -7.08 -7.44
C GLN A 105 33.01 -8.00 -6.78
N LEU A 106 32.56 -8.99 -6.02
CA LEU A 106 33.46 -9.95 -5.37
C LEU A 106 34.28 -10.76 -6.39
N LYS A 107 33.67 -11.15 -7.50
CA LYS A 107 34.39 -11.80 -8.61
C LYS A 107 35.44 -10.89 -9.23
N ALA A 108 35.13 -9.61 -9.44
CA ALA A 108 36.07 -8.65 -9.98
C ALA A 108 37.26 -8.41 -9.02
N ASP A 109 37.02 -8.40 -7.72
CA ASP A 109 38.07 -8.21 -6.73
C ASP A 109 38.95 -9.45 -6.55
N LEU A 110 38.37 -10.66 -6.61
CA LEU A 110 39.15 -11.90 -6.68
C LEU A 110 40.04 -11.95 -7.92
N ALA A 111 39.51 -11.60 -9.10
CA ALA A 111 40.30 -11.58 -10.32
C ALA A 111 41.48 -10.58 -10.25
N LYS A 112 41.31 -9.45 -9.55
CA LYS A 112 42.41 -8.51 -9.30
C LYS A 112 43.45 -9.09 -8.34
N GLN A 113 43.04 -9.82 -7.31
CA GLN A 113 43.95 -10.50 -6.39
C GLN A 113 44.75 -11.59 -7.10
N GLU A 114 44.10 -12.42 -7.93
CA GLU A 114 44.77 -13.44 -8.75
C GLU A 114 45.81 -12.80 -9.68
N ALA A 115 45.47 -11.70 -10.36
CA ALA A 115 46.42 -10.97 -11.21
C ALA A 115 47.59 -10.35 -10.43
N GLN A 116 47.40 -9.97 -9.16
CA GLN A 116 48.49 -9.51 -8.30
C GLN A 116 49.41 -10.67 -7.88
N VAL A 117 48.85 -11.84 -7.56
CA VAL A 117 49.62 -13.04 -7.17
C VAL A 117 50.39 -13.63 -8.36
N GLU A 118 49.88 -13.52 -9.58
CA GLU A 118 50.58 -13.97 -10.79
C GLU A 118 51.70 -13.00 -11.24
N SER A 119 51.69 -11.75 -10.75
CA SER A 119 52.73 -10.74 -11.01
C SER A 119 53.84 -10.69 -9.95
N THR A 120 53.71 -11.46 -8.87
CA THR A 120 54.84 -11.77 -8.01
C THR A 120 55.62 -12.93 -8.63
N ASP A 121 56.81 -12.63 -9.15
CA ASP A 121 57.86 -13.60 -9.46
C ASP A 121 57.95 -14.67 -8.36
N PRO A 122 58.37 -15.92 -8.69
CA PRO A 122 58.55 -16.96 -7.66
C PRO A 122 59.36 -16.36 -6.51
N PRO A 123 58.94 -16.57 -5.25
CA PRO A 123 59.72 -16.08 -4.13
C PRO A 123 61.10 -16.69 -4.31
N VAL A 124 62.11 -15.83 -4.45
CA VAL A 124 63.47 -16.22 -4.12
C VAL A 124 63.34 -16.86 -2.75
N GLU A 125 63.69 -18.15 -2.64
CA GLU A 125 63.78 -18.85 -1.38
C GLU A 125 64.86 -18.14 -0.54
N ASP A 126 64.48 -17.02 0.06
CA ASP A 126 65.22 -16.45 1.18
C ASP A 126 64.98 -17.44 2.32
N GLU A 127 65.99 -18.31 2.45
CA GLU A 127 66.28 -19.21 3.54
C GLU A 127 65.48 -18.84 4.79
N HIS A 128 64.62 -19.76 5.22
CA HIS A 128 63.86 -19.71 6.47
C HIS A 128 64.57 -18.88 7.55
N GLN A 129 64.23 -17.59 7.65
CA GLN A 129 64.68 -16.81 8.78
C GLN A 129 63.94 -17.37 10.00
N PRO A 130 64.65 -17.98 10.97
CA PRO A 130 64.00 -18.53 12.15
C PRO A 130 63.26 -17.40 12.86
N LEU A 131 62.04 -17.67 13.31
CA LEU A 131 61.23 -16.72 14.05
C LEU A 131 61.91 -16.48 15.41
N VAL A 132 62.76 -15.47 15.50
CA VAL A 132 63.48 -15.14 16.72
C VAL A 132 62.57 -14.31 17.62
N LEU A 133 62.11 -14.89 18.73
CA LEU A 133 61.40 -14.15 19.76
C LEU A 133 62.43 -13.53 20.71
N MET A 134 62.55 -12.21 20.67
CA MET A 134 63.38 -11.45 21.62
C MET A 134 62.50 -10.90 22.74
N ILE A 135 62.87 -11.18 23.99
CA ILE A 135 62.30 -10.53 25.17
C ILE A 135 63.46 -9.84 25.88
N ASP A 136 63.34 -8.52 26.02
CA ASP A 136 64.38 -7.61 26.51
C ASP A 136 65.70 -7.75 25.70
N ASP A 137 66.72 -8.42 26.25
CA ASP A 137 68.03 -8.63 25.60
C ASP A 137 68.37 -10.13 25.40
N GLU A 138 67.45 -11.05 25.70
CA GLU A 138 67.66 -12.49 25.58
C GLU A 138 67.01 -13.07 24.31
N VAL A 139 67.80 -13.86 23.59
CA VAL A 139 67.40 -14.58 22.37
C VAL A 139 67.01 -16.01 22.74
N ILE A 140 65.73 -16.35 22.67
CA ILE A 140 65.25 -17.70 22.93
C ILE A 140 65.12 -18.44 21.58
N TYR A 141 66.01 -19.39 21.33
CA TYR A 141 65.91 -20.31 20.20
C TYR A 141 65.15 -21.56 20.64
N ASP A 142 63.95 -21.78 20.09
CA ASP A 142 63.20 -23.01 20.31
C ASP A 142 63.55 -24.02 19.21
N GLU A 143 64.69 -24.68 19.33
CA GLU A 143 65.07 -25.80 18.44
C GLU A 143 64.09 -26.99 18.57
N GLU A 144 63.29 -27.03 19.65
CA GLU A 144 62.33 -28.09 19.96
C GLU A 144 61.05 -28.06 19.11
N TYR A 145 60.71 -26.93 18.50
CA TYR A 145 59.50 -26.81 17.64
C TYR A 145 59.57 -27.75 16.42
N THR A 146 60.77 -28.08 15.93
CA THR A 146 60.97 -29.01 14.81
C THR A 146 60.59 -30.47 15.14
N ARG A 147 60.39 -30.79 16.43
CA ARG A 147 60.01 -32.13 16.90
C ARG A 147 58.51 -32.29 17.17
N ASP A 148 57.73 -31.22 17.04
CA ASP A 148 56.31 -31.23 17.41
C ASP A 148 55.45 -31.87 16.28
N PRO A 149 54.76 -32.99 16.54
CA PRO A 149 53.98 -33.71 15.52
C PRO A 149 52.73 -32.95 15.03
N ILE A 150 52.38 -31.82 15.65
CA ILE A 150 51.29 -30.94 15.20
C ILE A 150 51.61 -30.31 13.83
N TRP A 151 52.91 -30.17 13.51
CA TRP A 151 53.39 -29.48 12.31
C TRP A 151 53.98 -30.42 11.24
N LYS A 152 53.76 -31.73 11.35
CA LYS A 152 54.13 -32.73 10.33
C LYS A 152 52.95 -33.16 9.46
#